data_AF-A0A946XQ76-F1
#
_entry.id   AF-A0A946XQ76-F1
#
_cell.length_a   1.000
_cell.length_b   1.000
_cell.length_c   1.000
_cell.angle_alpha   90.00
_cell.angle_beta   90.00
_cell.angle_gamma   90.00
#
_symmetry.space_group_name_H-M   'P 1'
#
loop_
_entity.id
_entity.type
_entity.pdbx_description
1 polymer ?
#
loop_
_entity_poly.entity_id
_entity_poly.type
_entity_poly.pdbx_seq_one_letter_code
_entity_poly.pdbx_strand_id
1 'polypeptide(L)'
;MESFGLILTVSVSIIMFGTVIYFFSRYQKCPPDRIMVIYGKTASGRSSQCLHGGATFVWPVIQAFEYLDLTHMQIHIPLDDALSKEKIKVDVNSSFTVGISTDPDVMSNAAERLLGQPLSAIETLASDIIFGQMRVIIATMDIESLISDRDQFIERITQGVEGELRKVGLKLMNVNIMNITDEEGQIAAISQSKLNNKPAMIWDSNRRKERILKTLESAKKKGCNKSHYISSTLNIWDMNGRPVTGARVIMSLDNGEIVSEFNKSDQEGSIKIELKS
;
A
#
# COMPACT_ATOMS: atom_id res chain seq x y z
N MET A 1 70.20 2.35 -42.81
CA MET A 1 68.77 2.38 -43.19
C MET A 1 67.99 1.23 -42.57
N GLU A 2 68.52 0.00 -42.56
CA GLU A 2 67.81 -1.18 -42.02
C GLU A 2 67.42 -1.07 -40.54
N SER A 3 68.31 -0.56 -39.68
CA SER A 3 68.01 -0.37 -38.25
C SER A 3 66.87 0.65 -38.00
N PHE A 4 66.76 1.69 -38.83
CA PHE A 4 65.70 2.69 -38.70
C PHE A 4 64.33 2.12 -39.11
N GLY A 5 64.30 1.28 -40.15
CA GLY A 5 63.09 0.56 -40.54
C GLY A 5 62.59 -0.36 -39.44
N LEU A 6 63.48 -1.15 -38.82
CA LEU A 6 63.12 -2.03 -37.70
C LEU A 6 62.55 -1.25 -36.50
N ILE A 7 63.17 -0.14 -36.12
CA ILE A 7 62.68 0.70 -35.01
C ILE A 7 61.28 1.25 -35.30
N LEU A 8 61.02 1.71 -36.53
CA LEU A 8 59.72 2.26 -36.92
C LEU A 8 58.63 1.18 -36.91
N THR A 9 58.91 -0.01 -37.46
CA THR A 9 57.96 -1.13 -37.46
C THR A 9 57.61 -1.60 -36.05
N VAL A 10 58.62 -1.68 -35.17
CA VAL A 10 58.43 -2.04 -33.75
C VAL A 10 57.61 -0.97 -33.03
N SER A 11 57.90 0.32 -33.26
CA SER A 11 57.18 1.43 -32.63
C SER A 11 55.71 1.46 -33.04
N VAL A 12 55.40 1.32 -34.34
CA VAL A 12 54.02 1.23 -34.84
C VAL A 12 53.30 0.01 -34.28
N SER A 13 53.98 -1.14 -34.19
CA SER A 13 53.38 -2.35 -33.61
C SER A 13 53.03 -2.16 -32.14
N ILE A 14 53.89 -1.51 -31.35
CA ILE A 14 53.62 -1.20 -29.93
C ILE A 14 52.42 -0.26 -29.80
N ILE A 15 52.34 0.79 -30.63
CA ILE A 15 51.22 1.74 -30.61
C ILE A 15 49.92 1.04 -30.99
N MET A 16 49.95 0.17 -32.01
CA MET A 16 48.79 -0.60 -32.46
C MET A 16 48.31 -1.55 -31.36
N PHE A 17 49.19 -2.38 -30.79
CA PHE A 17 48.84 -3.28 -29.69
C PHE A 17 48.36 -2.51 -28.45
N GLY A 18 49.01 -1.40 -28.10
CA GLY A 18 48.60 -0.53 -27.01
C GLY A 18 47.20 0.06 -27.22
N THR A 19 46.89 0.50 -28.44
CA THR A 19 45.56 1.02 -28.81
C THR A 19 44.49 -0.07 -28.75
N VAL A 20 44.81 -1.28 -29.23
CA VAL A 20 43.90 -2.43 -29.17
C VAL A 20 43.59 -2.83 -27.73
N ILE A 21 44.61 -2.96 -26.87
CA ILE A 21 44.43 -3.26 -25.44
C ILE A 21 43.62 -2.16 -24.75
N TYR A 22 43.92 -0.88 -25.05
CA TYR A 22 43.16 0.24 -24.52
C TYR A 22 41.68 0.17 -24.91
N PHE A 23 41.37 -0.20 -26.15
CA PHE A 23 39.99 -0.35 -26.62
C PHE A 23 39.28 -1.52 -25.90
N PHE A 24 39.93 -2.67 -25.74
CA PHE A 24 39.36 -3.78 -24.98
C PHE A 24 39.16 -3.44 -23.50
N SER A 25 40.03 -2.61 -22.91
CA SER A 25 39.88 -2.16 -21.52
C SER A 25 38.63 -1.31 -21.26
N ARG A 26 38.00 -0.76 -22.32
CA ARG A 26 36.78 0.04 -22.24
C ARG A 26 35.49 -0.76 -22.35
N TYR A 27 35.60 -2.07 -22.54
CA TYR A 27 34.46 -2.96 -22.50
C TYR A 27 34.12 -3.31 -21.04
N GLN A 28 33.19 -2.57 -20.45
CA GLN A 28 32.84 -2.71 -19.04
C GLN A 28 31.64 -3.65 -18.89
N LYS A 29 31.72 -4.58 -17.93
CA LYS A 29 30.63 -5.47 -17.55
C LYS A 29 29.89 -4.89 -16.35
N CYS A 30 28.55 -4.88 -16.39
CA CYS A 30 27.74 -4.45 -15.25
C CYS A 30 27.44 -5.66 -14.36
N PRO A 31 27.82 -5.63 -13.07
CA PRO A 31 27.45 -6.69 -12.16
C PRO A 31 25.94 -6.59 -11.82
N PRO A 32 25.29 -7.70 -11.43
CA PRO A 32 23.84 -7.74 -11.25
C PRO A 32 23.35 -7.00 -9.98
N ASP A 33 24.23 -6.75 -9.01
CA ASP A 33 23.97 -6.02 -7.77
C ASP A 33 24.03 -4.48 -7.95
N ARG A 34 24.32 -4.00 -9.16
CA ARG A 34 24.48 -2.56 -9.44
C ARG A 34 23.85 -2.15 -10.76
N ILE A 35 23.61 -0.85 -10.89
CA ILE A 35 23.23 -0.20 -12.13
C ILE A 35 24.43 0.59 -12.62
N MET A 36 24.80 0.41 -13.88
CA MET A 36 25.81 1.23 -14.54
C MET A 36 25.13 2.44 -15.17
N VAL A 37 25.55 3.63 -14.77
CA VAL A 37 25.08 4.90 -15.32
C VAL A 37 26.19 5.50 -16.16
N ILE A 38 25.95 5.62 -17.46
CA ILE A 38 26.87 6.26 -18.41
C ILE A 38 26.39 7.67 -18.67
N TYR A 39 27.28 8.65 -18.51
CA TYR A 39 26.99 10.06 -18.73
C TYR A 39 28.06 10.73 -19.61
N GLY A 40 27.72 11.89 -20.16
CA GLY A 40 28.53 12.61 -21.16
C GLY A 40 27.81 12.71 -22.51
N LYS A 41 28.55 12.58 -23.62
CA LYS A 41 27.95 12.64 -24.96
C LYS A 41 27.21 11.33 -25.28
N THR A 42 25.96 11.24 -24.85
CA THR A 42 25.06 10.13 -25.21
C THR A 42 24.33 10.46 -26.52
N ALA A 43 24.02 9.44 -27.32
CA ALA A 43 23.44 9.62 -28.66
C ALA A 43 21.97 10.09 -28.67
N SER A 44 21.33 10.19 -27.50
CA SER A 44 19.85 10.19 -27.39
C SER A 44 19.26 11.47 -26.81
N GLY A 45 20.04 12.53 -26.58
CA GLY A 45 19.57 13.73 -25.87
C GLY A 45 19.13 13.48 -24.42
N ARG A 46 19.45 12.31 -23.87
CA ARG A 46 19.20 11.94 -22.47
C ARG A 46 20.40 12.34 -21.62
N SER A 47 20.15 12.84 -20.40
CA SER A 47 21.20 13.25 -19.46
C SER A 47 22.16 12.11 -19.14
N SER A 48 21.62 10.89 -19.02
CA SER A 48 22.37 9.67 -18.73
C SER A 48 21.74 8.44 -19.41
N GLN A 49 22.52 7.37 -19.55
CA GLN A 49 22.07 6.06 -19.99
C GLN A 49 22.29 5.06 -18.87
N CYS A 50 21.19 4.51 -18.33
CA CYS A 50 21.23 3.54 -17.26
C CYS A 50 21.11 2.11 -17.83
N LEU A 51 21.95 1.22 -17.33
CA LEU A 51 22.01 -0.18 -17.72
C LEU A 51 22.05 -1.05 -16.47
N HIS A 52 21.11 -1.97 -16.38
CA HIS A 52 21.10 -3.00 -15.35
C HIS A 52 21.50 -4.34 -16.00
N GLY A 53 22.69 -4.81 -15.67
CA GLY A 53 23.27 -6.02 -16.25
C GLY A 53 23.82 -5.85 -17.68
N GLY A 54 24.40 -6.94 -18.21
CA GLY A 54 25.02 -6.96 -19.53
C GLY A 54 26.42 -6.31 -19.57
N ALA A 55 26.85 -5.97 -20.78
CA ALA A 55 28.12 -5.30 -21.00
C ALA A 55 27.96 -4.25 -22.09
N THR A 56 28.70 -3.16 -21.94
CA THR A 56 28.60 -2.00 -22.81
C THR A 56 29.97 -1.39 -23.03
N PHE A 57 30.14 -0.78 -24.19
CA PHE A 57 31.37 -0.09 -24.55
C PHE A 57 31.27 1.37 -24.14
N VAL A 58 32.11 1.81 -23.21
CA VAL A 58 32.15 3.21 -22.77
C VAL A 58 33.19 3.96 -23.58
N TRP A 59 32.75 4.93 -24.38
CA TRP A 59 33.65 5.62 -25.29
C TRP A 59 34.69 6.44 -24.53
N PRO A 60 36.00 6.18 -24.73
CA PRO A 60 37.07 6.91 -24.06
C PRO A 60 36.97 8.43 -24.35
N VAL A 61 37.24 9.29 -23.37
CA VAL A 61 37.29 10.78 -23.48
C VAL A 61 35.94 11.51 -23.47
N ILE A 62 34.89 11.00 -24.10
CA ILE A 62 33.57 11.69 -24.20
C ILE A 62 32.48 11.12 -23.28
N GLN A 63 32.72 9.93 -22.71
CA GLN A 63 31.80 9.26 -21.81
C GLN A 63 32.52 8.83 -20.54
N ALA A 64 31.83 8.94 -19.42
CA ALA A 64 32.21 8.39 -18.14
C ALA A 64 31.09 7.48 -17.63
N PHE A 65 31.44 6.60 -16.69
CA PHE A 65 30.48 5.69 -16.08
C PHE A 65 30.65 5.72 -14.57
N GLU A 66 29.55 5.48 -13.88
CA GLU A 66 29.50 5.34 -12.43
C GLU A 66 28.47 4.27 -12.05
N TYR A 67 28.62 3.72 -10.85
CA TYR A 67 27.77 2.65 -10.36
C TYR A 67 26.81 3.17 -9.29
N LEU A 68 25.57 2.73 -9.40
CA LEU A 68 24.55 2.91 -8.40
C LEU A 68 24.25 1.55 -7.75
N ASP A 69 24.27 1.49 -6.43
CA ASP A 69 24.09 0.26 -5.67
C ASP A 69 22.60 -0.09 -5.52
N LEU A 70 22.23 -1.36 -5.74
CA LEU A 70 20.85 -1.84 -5.57
C LEU A 70 20.55 -2.32 -4.14
N THR A 71 21.51 -2.24 -3.23
CA THR A 71 21.34 -2.63 -1.84
C THR A 71 20.23 -1.79 -1.19
N HIS A 72 19.28 -2.48 -0.55
CA HIS A 72 18.19 -1.84 0.17
C HIS A 72 18.65 -1.33 1.54
N MET A 73 17.93 -0.35 2.06
CA MET A 73 18.19 0.28 3.35
C MET A 73 16.91 0.28 4.18
N GLN A 74 17.07 -0.01 5.47
CA GLN A 74 15.97 0.02 6.43
C GLN A 74 16.03 1.33 7.22
N ILE A 75 14.97 2.13 7.10
CA ILE A 75 14.84 3.43 7.76
C ILE A 75 13.86 3.27 8.91
N HIS A 76 14.26 3.72 10.09
CA HIS A 76 13.42 3.75 11.28
C HIS A 76 12.89 5.17 11.48
N ILE A 77 11.57 5.32 11.54
CA ILE A 77 10.91 6.62 11.65
C ILE A 77 9.97 6.58 12.86
N PRO A 78 10.40 7.15 13.99
CA PRO A 78 9.52 7.51 15.08
C PRO A 78 8.80 8.80 14.69
N LEU A 79 7.49 8.74 14.56
CA LEU A 79 6.67 9.92 14.39
C LEU A 79 6.00 10.22 15.73
N ASP A 80 6.47 11.27 16.38
CA ASP A 80 5.96 11.74 17.67
C ASP A 80 5.04 12.95 17.46
N ASP A 81 4.03 13.09 18.31
CA ASP A 81 3.11 14.24 18.36
C ASP A 81 2.41 14.57 17.03
N ALA A 82 2.02 13.53 16.28
CA ALA A 82 1.26 13.73 15.04
C ALA A 82 -0.21 13.98 15.36
N LEU A 83 -0.76 15.10 14.87
CA LEU A 83 -2.18 15.41 15.03
C LEU A 83 -3.01 14.61 14.04
N SER A 84 -3.95 13.83 14.57
CA SER A 84 -5.00 13.20 13.77
C SER A 84 -6.06 14.20 13.31
N LYS A 85 -7.00 13.76 12.48
CA LYS A 85 -8.15 14.57 12.04
C LYS A 85 -9.02 15.05 13.22
N GLU A 86 -9.06 14.29 14.30
CA GLU A 86 -9.80 14.59 15.54
C GLU A 86 -8.98 15.45 16.52
N LYS A 87 -7.79 15.91 16.11
CA LYS A 87 -6.84 16.71 16.91
C LYS A 87 -6.30 16.00 18.15
N ILE A 88 -6.25 14.67 18.10
CA ILE A 88 -5.59 13.87 19.13
C ILE A 88 -4.17 13.57 18.65
N LYS A 89 -3.22 13.68 19.58
CA LYS A 89 -1.81 13.44 19.34
C LYS A 89 -1.56 11.93 19.33
N VAL A 90 -0.93 11.44 18.28
CA VAL A 90 -0.59 10.02 18.16
C VAL A 90 0.89 9.87 17.86
N ASP A 91 1.49 8.88 18.50
CA ASP A 91 2.86 8.46 18.25
C ASP A 91 2.83 7.15 17.48
N VAL A 92 3.50 7.15 16.33
CA VAL A 92 3.54 5.99 15.43
C VAL A 92 4.98 5.60 15.20
N ASN A 93 5.33 4.40 15.65
CA ASN A 93 6.65 3.86 15.43
C ASN A 93 6.65 2.92 14.22
N SER A 94 7.44 3.26 13.21
CA SER A 94 7.42 2.58 11.91
C SER A 94 8.81 2.38 11.33
N SER A 95 8.95 1.37 10.48
CA SER A 95 10.18 1.05 9.76
C SER A 95 9.88 0.74 8.31
N PHE A 96 10.66 1.33 7.42
CA PHE A 96 10.48 1.25 5.97
C PHE A 96 11.72 0.63 5.36
N THR A 97 11.54 -0.30 4.43
CA THR A 97 12.63 -0.79 3.59
C THR A 97 12.51 -0.13 2.23
N VAL A 98 13.51 0.68 1.87
CA VAL A 98 13.57 1.37 0.59
C VAL A 98 14.81 0.96 -0.17
N GLY A 99 14.79 1.09 -1.49
CA GLY A 99 15.94 0.79 -2.32
C GLY A 99 15.76 1.36 -3.72
N ILE A 100 16.83 1.33 -4.50
CA ILE A 100 16.78 1.74 -5.90
C ILE A 100 16.14 0.61 -6.71
N SER A 101 15.27 0.97 -7.64
CA SER A 101 14.62 0.00 -8.53
C SER A 101 15.29 -0.08 -9.89
N THR A 102 15.19 -1.25 -10.52
CA THR A 102 15.60 -1.52 -11.89
C THR A 102 14.53 -1.13 -12.93
N ASP A 103 13.37 -0.65 -12.47
CA ASP A 103 12.32 -0.12 -13.35
C ASP A 103 12.86 1.08 -14.15
N PRO A 104 12.77 1.10 -15.51
CA PRO A 104 13.44 2.09 -16.35
C PRO A 104 13.18 3.56 -15.98
N ASP A 105 11.93 3.88 -15.65
CA ASP A 105 11.52 5.26 -15.28
C ASP A 105 12.13 5.69 -13.94
N VAL A 106 12.12 4.79 -12.94
CA VAL A 106 12.66 5.04 -11.60
C VAL A 106 14.18 5.08 -11.64
N MET A 107 14.79 4.19 -12.42
CA MET A 107 16.22 4.10 -12.62
C MET A 107 16.81 5.37 -13.25
N SER A 108 16.12 5.99 -14.23
CA SER A 108 16.55 7.26 -14.81
C SER A 108 16.52 8.39 -13.77
N ASN A 109 15.46 8.47 -12.96
CA ASN A 109 15.38 9.46 -11.89
C ASN A 109 16.48 9.26 -10.84
N ALA A 110 16.78 8.00 -10.50
CA ALA A 110 17.83 7.65 -9.55
C ALA A 110 19.22 8.08 -10.05
N ALA A 111 19.49 7.85 -11.34
CA ALA A 111 20.73 8.28 -11.98
C ALA A 111 20.90 9.80 -12.04
N GLU A 112 19.81 10.57 -12.14
CA GLU A 112 19.87 12.03 -12.16
C GLU A 112 20.02 12.65 -10.76
N ARG A 113 19.42 12.05 -9.73
CA ARG A 113 19.31 12.65 -8.39
C ARG A 113 20.23 12.02 -7.34
N LEU A 114 20.52 10.73 -7.45
CA LEU A 114 21.21 9.95 -6.42
C LEU A 114 22.64 9.57 -6.81
N LEU A 115 23.03 9.72 -8.09
CA LEU A 115 24.38 9.39 -8.54
C LEU A 115 25.42 10.25 -7.82
N GLY A 116 26.46 9.62 -7.30
CA GLY A 116 27.50 10.28 -6.51
C GLY A 116 27.11 10.68 -5.09
N GLN A 117 25.86 10.45 -4.66
CA GLN A 117 25.43 10.72 -3.28
C GLN A 117 25.89 9.60 -2.33
N PRO A 118 26.34 9.93 -1.12
CA PRO A 118 26.62 8.92 -0.10
C PRO A 118 25.31 8.28 0.39
N LEU A 119 25.37 7.01 0.80
CA LEU A 119 24.20 6.26 1.27
C LEU A 119 23.44 6.98 2.40
N SER A 120 24.14 7.65 3.31
CA SER A 120 23.54 8.43 4.40
C SER A 120 22.72 9.62 3.92
N ALA A 121 23.11 10.26 2.81
CA ALA A 121 22.34 11.35 2.22
C ALA A 121 21.07 10.81 1.56
N ILE A 122 21.14 9.65 0.90
CA ILE A 122 19.98 8.96 0.34
C ILE A 122 19.01 8.55 1.46
N GLU A 123 19.55 8.07 2.60
CA GLU A 123 18.76 7.70 3.78
C GLU A 123 17.99 8.90 4.33
N THR A 124 18.68 10.02 4.49
CA THR A 124 18.09 11.25 5.02
C THR A 124 17.01 11.77 4.09
N LEU A 125 17.29 11.81 2.78
CA LEU A 125 16.32 12.21 1.76
C LEU A 125 15.07 11.33 1.79
N ALA A 126 15.24 10.00 1.86
CA ALA A 126 14.13 9.07 1.95
C ALA A 126 13.35 9.25 3.27
N SER A 127 14.05 9.43 4.39
CA SER A 127 13.46 9.67 5.71
C SER A 127 12.58 10.92 5.70
N ASP A 128 13.08 12.04 5.14
CA ASP A 128 12.35 13.31 5.06
C ASP A 128 11.06 13.17 4.23
N ILE A 129 11.13 12.46 3.09
CA ILE A 129 9.97 12.20 2.24
C ILE A 129 8.93 11.36 2.99
N ILE A 130 9.36 10.26 3.60
CA ILE A 130 8.46 9.35 4.32
C ILE A 130 7.82 10.08 5.50
N PHE A 131 8.61 10.83 6.28
CA PHE A 131 8.13 11.62 7.41
C PHE A 131 7.07 12.64 6.97
N GLY A 132 7.32 13.36 5.88
CA GLY A 132 6.37 14.31 5.31
C GLY A 132 5.05 13.63 4.91
N GLN A 133 5.11 12.50 4.22
CA GLN A 133 3.91 11.76 3.78
C GLN A 133 3.15 11.14 4.95
N MET A 134 3.84 10.57 5.93
CA MET A 134 3.24 10.03 7.15
C MET A 134 2.42 11.10 7.89
N ARG A 135 2.97 12.31 8.02
CA ARG A 135 2.28 13.44 8.65
C ARG A 135 1.00 13.83 7.90
N VAL A 136 1.03 13.87 6.58
CA VAL A 136 -0.16 14.18 5.75
C VAL A 136 -1.25 13.13 5.95
N ILE A 137 -0.89 11.85 5.93
CA ILE A 137 -1.86 10.75 6.02
C ILE A 137 -2.51 10.71 7.40
N ILE A 138 -1.72 10.85 8.47
CA ILE A 138 -2.25 10.85 9.84
C ILE A 138 -3.21 12.03 10.07
N ALA A 139 -2.89 13.22 9.53
CA ALA A 139 -3.78 14.38 9.61
C ALA A 139 -5.15 14.16 8.94
N THR A 140 -5.25 13.23 7.99
CA THR A 140 -6.50 12.91 7.27
C THR A 140 -7.26 11.71 7.83
N MET A 141 -6.64 10.94 8.73
CA MET A 141 -7.20 9.67 9.20
C MET A 141 -7.87 9.82 10.57
N ASP A 142 -8.97 9.10 10.74
CA ASP A 142 -9.70 9.01 12.00
C ASP A 142 -9.07 7.90 12.87
N ILE A 143 -8.99 8.11 14.19
CA ILE A 143 -8.31 7.19 15.12
C ILE A 143 -9.00 5.83 15.16
N GLU A 144 -10.32 5.82 15.01
CA GLU A 144 -11.08 4.59 14.95
C GLU A 144 -10.65 3.69 13.79
N SER A 145 -10.41 4.25 12.62
CA SER A 145 -9.92 3.52 11.44
C SER A 145 -8.49 3.04 11.65
N LEU A 146 -7.65 3.84 12.32
CA LEU A 146 -6.27 3.48 12.64
C LEU A 146 -6.17 2.22 13.51
N ILE A 147 -7.11 2.04 14.45
CA ILE A 147 -7.15 0.88 15.34
C ILE A 147 -7.91 -0.30 14.71
N SER A 148 -9.00 -0.02 13.98
CA SER A 148 -9.93 -1.05 13.50
C SER A 148 -9.50 -1.65 12.15
N ASP A 149 -8.82 -0.87 11.31
CA ASP A 149 -8.43 -1.25 9.94
C ASP A 149 -7.00 -0.78 9.64
N ARG A 150 -6.06 -1.50 10.24
CA ARG A 150 -4.62 -1.25 10.10
C ARG A 150 -4.12 -1.48 8.68
N ASP A 151 -4.75 -2.39 7.94
CA ASP A 151 -4.36 -2.70 6.56
C ASP A 151 -4.68 -1.52 5.64
N GLN A 152 -5.83 -0.87 5.81
CA GLN A 152 -6.15 0.36 5.09
C GLN A 152 -5.16 1.50 5.39
N PHE A 153 -4.67 1.61 6.62
CA PHE A 153 -3.63 2.60 6.97
C PHE A 153 -2.33 2.32 6.21
N ILE A 154 -1.87 1.07 6.23
CA ILE A 154 -0.65 0.63 5.53
C ILE A 154 -0.79 0.89 4.03
N GLU A 155 -1.95 0.61 3.43
CA GLU A 155 -2.21 0.85 2.02
C GLU A 155 -2.09 2.33 1.66
N ARG A 156 -2.73 3.23 2.43
CA ARG A 156 -2.63 4.68 2.20
C ARG A 156 -1.21 5.21 2.33
N ILE A 157 -0.47 4.74 3.35
CA ILE A 157 0.95 5.09 3.53
C ILE A 157 1.76 4.64 2.33
N THR A 158 1.59 3.38 1.93
CA THR A 158 2.32 2.79 0.81
C THR A 158 2.08 3.61 -0.46
N GLN A 159 0.82 3.92 -0.79
CA GLN A 159 0.47 4.70 -1.98
C GLN A 159 1.05 6.12 -1.97
N GLY A 160 0.96 6.83 -0.84
CA GLY A 160 1.49 8.20 -0.70
C GLY A 160 3.02 8.25 -0.75
N VAL A 161 3.67 7.36 0.00
CA VAL A 161 5.13 7.29 0.08
C VAL A 161 5.74 6.80 -1.23
N GLU A 162 5.19 5.74 -1.84
CA GLU A 162 5.71 5.21 -3.10
C GLU A 162 5.67 6.25 -4.22
N GLY A 163 4.60 7.05 -4.29
CA GLY A 163 4.46 8.13 -5.26
C GLY A 163 5.57 9.18 -5.18
N GLU A 164 5.95 9.58 -3.97
CA GLU A 164 7.03 10.57 -3.77
C GLU A 164 8.42 9.95 -3.94
N LEU A 165 8.65 8.74 -3.42
CA LEU A 165 9.94 8.05 -3.57
C LEU A 165 10.28 7.77 -5.03
N ARG A 166 9.29 7.43 -5.87
CA ARG A 166 9.52 7.17 -7.30
C ARG A 166 10.02 8.39 -8.07
N LYS A 167 9.66 9.61 -7.66
CA LYS A 167 10.13 10.86 -8.29
C LYS A 167 11.63 11.08 -8.07
N VAL A 168 12.16 10.62 -6.94
CA VAL A 168 13.59 10.71 -6.61
C VAL A 168 14.40 9.52 -7.07
N GLY A 169 13.75 8.43 -7.50
CA GLY A 169 14.41 7.21 -7.98
C GLY A 169 14.47 6.07 -6.96
N LEU A 170 13.65 6.13 -5.92
CA LEU A 170 13.56 5.11 -4.88
C LEU A 170 12.25 4.33 -5.00
N LYS A 171 12.26 3.09 -4.53
CA LYS A 171 11.11 2.20 -4.44
C LYS A 171 10.93 1.74 -3.01
N LEU A 172 9.68 1.77 -2.57
CA LEU A 172 9.27 1.20 -1.32
C LEU A 172 9.15 -0.32 -1.48
N MET A 173 9.92 -1.08 -0.70
CA MET A 173 9.91 -2.54 -0.75
C MET A 173 9.05 -3.14 0.35
N ASN A 174 9.11 -2.57 1.55
CA ASN A 174 8.36 -3.06 2.69
C ASN A 174 8.05 -1.93 3.68
N VAL A 175 6.94 -2.10 4.40
CA VAL A 175 6.51 -1.23 5.50
C VAL A 175 6.21 -2.11 6.70
N ASN A 176 6.80 -1.77 7.84
CA ASN A 176 6.50 -2.38 9.12
C ASN A 176 6.06 -1.30 10.10
N ILE A 177 4.86 -1.44 10.65
CA ILE A 177 4.34 -0.53 11.69
C ILE A 177 4.39 -1.32 13.00
N MET A 178 4.97 -0.78 14.06
CA MET A 178 5.02 -1.51 15.34
C MET A 178 3.77 -1.25 16.14
N ASN A 179 3.71 -0.10 16.80
CA ASN A 179 2.64 0.28 17.71
C ASN A 179 2.24 1.73 17.45
N ILE A 180 0.94 2.00 17.64
CA ILE A 180 0.37 3.34 17.70
C ILE A 180 0.05 3.59 19.18
N THR A 181 0.62 4.64 19.73
CA THR A 181 0.38 5.09 21.10
C THR A 181 -0.21 6.50 21.10
N ASP A 182 -0.83 6.88 22.22
CA ASP A 182 -1.42 8.19 22.44
C ASP A 182 -0.92 8.68 23.80
N GLU A 183 -0.46 9.93 23.86
CA GLU A 183 0.03 10.58 25.09
C GLU A 183 -1.07 10.64 26.16
N GLU A 184 -2.34 10.77 25.77
CA GLU A 184 -3.47 10.98 26.68
C GLU A 184 -4.25 9.68 27.00
N GLY A 185 -3.90 8.56 26.38
CA GLY A 185 -4.54 7.26 26.63
C GLY A 185 -6.01 7.16 26.16
N GLN A 186 -6.47 8.06 25.29
CA GLN A 186 -7.84 8.05 24.75
C GLN A 186 -8.10 6.80 23.90
N ILE A 187 -7.08 6.32 23.17
CA ILE A 187 -7.12 5.06 22.42
C ILE A 187 -7.52 3.87 23.31
N ALA A 188 -7.02 3.80 24.55
CA ALA A 188 -7.34 2.73 25.47
C ALA A 188 -8.81 2.79 25.94
N ALA A 189 -9.33 4.00 26.19
CA ALA A 189 -10.72 4.21 26.57
C ALA A 189 -11.70 3.81 25.45
N ILE A 190 -11.41 4.21 24.20
CA ILE A 190 -12.21 3.84 23.03
C ILE A 190 -12.20 2.32 22.84
N SER A 191 -11.02 1.69 22.94
CA SER A 191 -10.86 0.24 22.79
C SER A 191 -11.64 -0.56 23.84
N GLN A 192 -11.59 -0.13 25.12
CA GLN A 192 -12.35 -0.76 26.20
C GLN A 192 -13.86 -0.58 26.02
N SER A 193 -14.33 0.59 25.57
CA SER A 193 -15.75 0.81 25.29
C SER A 193 -16.29 -0.16 24.22
N LYS A 194 -15.51 -0.42 23.15
CA LYS A 194 -15.86 -1.39 22.10
C LYS A 194 -15.89 -2.82 22.64
N LEU A 195 -14.93 -3.20 23.49
CA LEU A 195 -14.89 -4.53 24.10
C LEU A 195 -16.06 -4.78 25.06
N ASN A 196 -16.45 -3.78 25.85
CA ASN A 196 -17.56 -3.91 26.80
C ASN A 196 -18.92 -3.99 26.11
N ASN A 197 -19.10 -3.30 24.97
CA ASN A 197 -20.36 -3.28 24.24
C ASN A 197 -20.58 -4.51 23.35
N LYS A 198 -19.51 -5.12 22.80
CA LYS A 198 -19.58 -6.33 21.95
C LYS A 198 -20.38 -7.50 22.56
N PRO A 199 -20.13 -7.95 23.81
CA PRO A 199 -20.89 -9.05 24.40
C PRO A 199 -22.36 -8.66 24.62
N ALA A 200 -22.66 -7.46 25.12
CA ALA A 200 -24.04 -7.03 25.35
C ALA A 200 -24.90 -7.10 24.07
N MET A 201 -24.30 -6.73 22.93
CA MET A 201 -24.96 -6.80 21.62
C MET A 201 -25.24 -8.24 21.16
N ILE A 202 -24.31 -9.17 21.39
CA ILE A 202 -24.47 -10.60 21.06
C ILE A 202 -25.54 -11.26 21.95
N TRP A 203 -25.55 -10.94 23.26
CA TRP A 203 -26.52 -11.47 24.20
C TRP A 203 -27.96 -11.01 23.94
N ASP A 204 -28.16 -9.75 23.52
CA ASP A 204 -29.50 -9.26 23.16
C ASP A 204 -30.01 -9.91 21.85
N SER A 205 -29.13 -10.04 20.84
CA SER A 205 -29.47 -10.71 19.58
C SER A 205 -29.88 -12.18 19.79
N ASN A 206 -29.11 -12.94 20.56
CA ASN A 206 -29.42 -14.35 20.87
C ASN A 206 -30.69 -14.51 21.71
N ARG A 207 -30.96 -13.62 22.68
CA ARG A 207 -32.22 -13.61 23.45
C ARG A 207 -33.44 -13.34 22.58
N ARG A 208 -33.32 -12.44 21.60
CA ARG A 208 -34.39 -12.16 20.64
C ARG A 208 -34.71 -13.39 19.80
N LYS A 209 -33.67 -14.07 19.28
CA LYS A 209 -33.81 -15.33 18.53
C LYS A 209 -34.54 -16.40 19.35
N GLU A 210 -34.15 -16.60 20.62
CA GLU A 210 -34.81 -17.57 21.48
C GLU A 210 -36.27 -17.22 21.82
N ARG A 211 -36.60 -15.95 22.05
CA ARG A 211 -37.98 -15.53 22.31
C ARG A 211 -38.87 -15.82 21.10
N ILE A 212 -38.38 -15.53 19.89
CA ILE A 212 -39.11 -15.80 18.65
C ILE A 212 -39.32 -17.31 18.46
N LEU A 213 -38.29 -18.13 18.65
CA LEU A 213 -38.38 -19.59 18.55
C LEU A 213 -39.36 -20.20 19.56
N LYS A 214 -39.30 -19.79 20.83
CA LYS A 214 -40.24 -20.26 21.88
C LYS A 214 -41.68 -19.86 21.56
N THR A 215 -41.89 -18.69 20.97
CA THR A 215 -43.22 -18.22 20.55
C THR A 215 -43.75 -19.04 19.37
N LEU A 216 -42.89 -19.36 18.39
CA LEU A 216 -43.23 -20.21 17.24
C LEU A 216 -43.56 -21.66 17.66
N GLU A 217 -42.77 -22.25 18.56
CA GLU A 217 -43.03 -23.59 19.09
C GLU A 217 -44.33 -23.66 19.90
N SER A 218 -44.62 -22.61 20.69
CA SER A 218 -45.87 -22.51 21.45
C SER A 218 -47.09 -22.37 20.53
N ALA A 219 -46.95 -21.66 19.41
CA ALA A 219 -47.99 -21.55 18.39
C ALA A 219 -48.21 -22.90 17.66
N LYS A 220 -47.13 -23.65 17.39
CA LYS A 220 -47.18 -25.00 16.79
C LYS A 220 -47.87 -26.03 17.69
N LYS A 221 -47.60 -26.01 19.01
CA LYS A 221 -48.23 -26.90 19.99
C LYS A 221 -49.72 -26.63 20.24
N LYS A 222 -50.19 -25.39 20.01
CA LYS A 222 -51.60 -25.01 20.22
C LYS A 222 -52.55 -25.41 19.08
N GLY A 223 -52.08 -26.12 18.06
CA GLY A 223 -52.96 -26.64 16.99
C GLY A 223 -53.77 -25.55 16.30
N CYS A 224 -53.20 -24.36 16.14
CA CYS A 224 -53.91 -23.21 15.57
C CYS A 224 -53.96 -23.36 14.04
N ASN A 225 -55.07 -23.90 13.51
CA ASN A 225 -55.25 -24.13 12.08
C ASN A 225 -55.80 -22.91 11.31
N LYS A 226 -55.44 -21.69 11.74
CA LYS A 226 -55.60 -20.43 10.99
C LYS A 226 -54.49 -19.48 11.41
N SER A 227 -53.45 -19.35 10.59
CA SER A 227 -52.37 -18.38 10.86
C SER A 227 -52.80 -16.98 10.47
N HIS A 228 -53.33 -16.23 11.42
CA HIS A 228 -53.37 -14.76 11.31
C HIS A 228 -52.40 -14.21 12.35
N TYR A 229 -51.15 -14.02 11.96
CA TYR A 229 -50.14 -13.33 12.76
C TYR A 229 -50.04 -11.90 12.23
N ILE A 230 -50.61 -10.94 12.96
CA ILE A 230 -50.37 -9.53 12.71
C ILE A 230 -49.07 -9.19 13.45
N SER A 231 -47.96 -9.16 12.72
CA SER A 231 -46.68 -8.68 13.25
C SER A 231 -46.78 -7.20 13.60
N SER A 232 -46.33 -6.87 14.81
CA SER A 232 -45.93 -5.53 15.19
C SER A 232 -44.78 -5.08 14.28
N THR A 233 -45.07 -4.07 13.47
CA THR A 233 -44.16 -3.20 12.69
C THR A 233 -42.70 -3.66 12.63
N LEU A 234 -42.35 -4.39 11.56
CA LEU A 234 -40.97 -4.67 11.21
C LEU A 234 -40.37 -3.40 10.57
N ASN A 235 -39.41 -2.77 11.25
CA ASN A 235 -38.69 -1.62 10.69
C ASN A 235 -37.73 -2.13 9.61
N ILE A 236 -38.07 -1.86 8.35
CA ILE A 236 -37.21 -2.16 7.20
C ILE A 236 -36.29 -0.97 6.99
N TRP A 237 -35.01 -1.24 6.74
CA TRP A 237 -34.00 -0.22 6.47
C TRP A 237 -33.48 -0.41 5.04
N ASP A 238 -33.32 0.68 4.30
CA ASP A 238 -32.63 0.69 3.00
C ASP A 238 -31.13 0.34 3.21
N MET A 239 -30.42 -0.05 2.14
CA MET A 239 -28.98 -0.30 2.13
C MET A 239 -28.13 0.89 2.61
N ASN A 240 -28.72 2.09 2.68
CA ASN A 240 -28.12 3.30 3.24
C ASN A 240 -28.50 3.57 4.72
N GLY A 241 -29.14 2.63 5.41
CA GLY A 241 -29.47 2.74 6.83
C GLY A 241 -30.61 3.72 7.15
N ARG A 242 -31.52 3.99 6.20
CA ARG A 242 -32.71 4.84 6.41
C ARG A 242 -33.96 3.98 6.63
N PRO A 243 -34.86 4.33 7.57
CA PRO A 243 -36.07 3.56 7.81
C PRO A 243 -37.05 3.74 6.64
N VAL A 244 -37.47 2.64 6.03
CA VAL A 244 -38.48 2.60 4.97
C VAL A 244 -39.86 2.62 5.63
N THR A 245 -40.52 3.76 5.59
CA THR A 245 -41.86 3.96 6.14
C THR A 245 -42.92 3.43 5.17
N GLY A 246 -43.89 2.67 5.68
CA GLY A 246 -45.05 2.18 4.92
C GLY A 246 -44.96 0.76 4.39
N ALA A 247 -43.85 0.04 4.61
CA ALA A 247 -43.75 -1.36 4.20
C ALA A 247 -44.53 -2.28 5.16
N ARG A 248 -45.49 -3.05 4.60
CA ARG A 248 -46.18 -4.13 5.29
C ARG A 248 -45.65 -5.46 4.77
N VAL A 249 -45.03 -6.24 5.65
CA VAL A 249 -44.64 -7.62 5.34
C VAL A 249 -45.76 -8.52 5.83
N ILE A 250 -46.44 -9.19 4.90
CA ILE A 250 -47.45 -10.20 5.21
C ILE A 250 -46.72 -11.55 5.14
N MET A 251 -46.60 -12.21 6.29
CA MET A 251 -46.06 -13.57 6.36
C MET A 251 -47.24 -14.53 6.46
N SER A 252 -47.47 -15.31 5.41
CA SER A 252 -48.41 -16.42 5.44
C SER A 252 -47.64 -17.72 5.60
N LEU A 253 -48.12 -18.59 6.48
CA LEU A 253 -47.66 -19.96 6.58
C LEU A 253 -48.57 -20.81 5.71
N ASP A 254 -48.06 -21.24 4.56
CA ASP A 254 -48.73 -22.24 3.74
C ASP A 254 -47.90 -23.53 3.79
N ASN A 255 -48.50 -24.60 4.33
CA ASN A 255 -47.91 -25.95 4.41
C ASN A 255 -46.47 -26.07 4.97
N GLY A 256 -46.03 -25.14 5.82
CA GLY A 256 -44.73 -25.22 6.51
C GLY A 256 -43.58 -24.51 5.81
N GLU A 257 -43.81 -23.85 4.68
CA GLU A 257 -42.87 -22.91 4.06
C GLU A 257 -43.30 -21.46 4.34
N ILE A 258 -42.32 -20.60 4.59
CA ILE A 258 -42.54 -19.16 4.80
C ILE A 258 -42.64 -18.53 3.42
N VAL A 259 -43.86 -18.25 2.97
CA VAL A 259 -44.09 -17.49 1.74
C VAL A 259 -44.20 -16.02 2.12
N SER A 260 -43.22 -15.21 1.73
CA SER A 260 -43.26 -13.75 1.89
C SER A 260 -43.81 -13.11 0.62
N GLU A 261 -44.96 -12.47 0.71
CA GLU A 261 -45.51 -11.67 -0.39
C GLU A 261 -45.35 -10.18 -0.06
N PHE A 262 -44.65 -9.46 -0.94
CA PHE A 262 -44.35 -8.04 -0.77
C PHE A 262 -45.19 -7.23 -1.75
N ASN A 263 -46.18 -6.49 -1.26
CA ASN A 263 -46.95 -5.58 -2.12
C ASN A 263 -46.33 -4.18 -2.03
N LYS A 264 -45.69 -3.76 -3.12
CA LYS A 264 -44.96 -2.49 -3.22
C LYS A 264 -45.91 -1.43 -3.77
N SER A 265 -46.33 -0.48 -2.92
CA SER A 265 -46.82 0.81 -3.39
C SER A 265 -45.59 1.67 -3.69
N ASP A 266 -45.26 1.80 -4.99
CA ASP A 266 -44.38 2.79 -5.60
C ASP A 266 -43.05 3.11 -4.89
N GLN A 267 -41.98 2.41 -5.30
CA GLN A 267 -40.71 2.98 -5.79
C GLN A 267 -39.63 1.89 -5.93
N GLU A 268 -38.85 1.93 -7.01
CA GLU A 268 -37.80 0.97 -7.38
C GLU A 268 -36.77 0.72 -6.27
N GLY A 269 -36.35 -0.55 -6.12
CA GLY A 269 -35.39 -0.97 -5.12
C GLY A 269 -35.61 -2.44 -4.73
N SER A 270 -34.70 -3.30 -5.18
CA SER A 270 -34.69 -4.74 -4.86
C SER A 270 -34.13 -4.95 -3.45
N ILE A 271 -34.89 -5.61 -2.58
CA ILE A 271 -34.44 -5.99 -1.23
C ILE A 271 -34.34 -7.51 -1.19
N LYS A 272 -33.15 -8.03 -0.87
CA LYS A 272 -32.89 -9.46 -0.71
C LYS A 272 -33.23 -9.87 0.73
N ILE A 273 -34.25 -10.70 0.90
CA ILE A 273 -34.56 -11.30 2.21
C ILE A 273 -33.86 -12.65 2.26
N GLU A 274 -32.71 -12.71 2.92
CA GLU A 274 -31.96 -13.96 3.09
C GLU A 274 -32.26 -14.51 4.50
N LEU A 275 -33.13 -15.52 4.57
CA LEU A 275 -33.31 -16.31 5.78
C LEU A 275 -32.15 -17.30 5.87
N LYS A 276 -31.09 -16.93 6.59
CA LYS A 276 -29.98 -17.84 6.88
C LYS A 276 -30.41 -18.84 7.95
N SER A 277 -30.39 -20.12 7.56
CA SER A 277 -30.45 -21.29 8.45
C SER A 277 -29.32 -21.27 9.49
#